data_AF-A0A421B109-F1
#
_entry.id   AF-A0A421B109-F1
#
_cell.length_a   1.000
_cell.length_b   1.000
_cell.length_c   1.000
_cell.angle_alpha   90.00
_cell.angle_beta   90.00
_cell.angle_gamma   90.00
#
_symmetry.space_group_name_H-M   'P 1'
#
loop_
_entity.id
_entity.type
_entity.pdbx_description
1 polymer ?
#
loop_
_entity_poly.entity_id
_entity_poly.type
_entity_poly.pdbx_seq_one_letter_code
_entity_poly.pdbx_strand_id
1 'polypeptide(L)'
;MWGSLFSALALAASLTQPAIGSAAPPDQTTVPACDGSQLKGEFRDRSSEGGDAYIILRSRNTSTTPCALNGYGDLQLITGAGTYNRTNAVPTAPGPTEIYLAPGDTADKKFHWLLYGCHEFEHVSSAVWVTPPTSTTRYLGRFVFGRVCDGFIEHSAYYPTPTS
;
A
#
# COMPACT_ATOMS: atom_id res chain seq x y z
N MET A 1 69.77 -13.99 -67.43
CA MET A 1 69.09 -15.01 -66.59
C MET A 1 68.28 -14.20 -65.57
N TRP A 2 67.04 -13.81 -65.86
CA TRP A 2 65.77 -14.47 -65.43
C TRP A 2 65.79 -14.78 -63.93
N GLY A 3 64.89 -14.38 -63.04
CA GLY A 3 63.56 -13.73 -63.00
C GLY A 3 63.30 -13.47 -61.49
N SER A 4 62.14 -13.19 -60.91
CA SER A 4 60.76 -12.88 -61.30
C SER A 4 60.17 -12.21 -60.05
N LEU A 5 59.41 -11.13 -60.23
CA LEU A 5 58.66 -10.45 -59.18
C LEU A 5 57.37 -11.23 -58.88
N PHE A 6 57.13 -11.61 -57.63
CA PHE A 6 55.82 -12.14 -57.20
C PHE A 6 55.09 -11.09 -56.36
N SER A 7 54.06 -10.49 -56.93
CA SER A 7 53.06 -9.70 -56.21
C SER A 7 52.03 -10.64 -55.59
N ALA A 8 51.95 -10.67 -54.26
CA ALA A 8 50.88 -11.35 -53.54
C ALA A 8 49.72 -10.37 -53.29
N LEU A 9 48.58 -10.61 -53.95
CA LEU A 9 47.30 -9.99 -53.59
C LEU A 9 46.76 -10.67 -52.32
N ALA A 10 46.64 -9.92 -51.23
CA ALA A 10 45.91 -10.36 -50.04
C ALA A 10 44.41 -10.06 -50.24
N LEU A 11 43.59 -11.10 -50.36
CA LEU A 11 42.13 -11.00 -50.25
C LEU A 11 41.75 -10.81 -48.77
N ALA A 12 41.19 -9.65 -48.44
CA ALA A 12 40.55 -9.42 -47.15
C ALA A 12 39.18 -10.11 -47.14
N ALA A 13 39.06 -11.24 -46.44
CA ALA A 13 37.78 -11.88 -46.15
C ALA A 13 37.09 -11.15 -44.99
N SER A 14 36.01 -10.42 -45.27
CA SER A 14 35.15 -9.82 -44.25
C SER A 14 34.34 -10.91 -43.55
N LEU A 15 34.67 -11.22 -42.30
CA LEU A 15 33.85 -12.06 -41.43
C LEU A 15 32.67 -11.23 -40.92
N THR A 16 31.48 -11.47 -41.45
CA THR A 16 30.22 -10.99 -40.86
C THR A 16 29.94 -11.79 -39.59
N GLN A 17 30.24 -11.20 -38.42
CA GLN A 17 29.79 -11.73 -37.14
C GLN A 17 28.26 -11.60 -37.03
N PRO A 18 27.52 -12.68 -36.74
CA PRO A 18 26.13 -12.54 -36.34
C PRO A 18 26.11 -11.83 -34.99
N ALA A 19 25.45 -10.68 -34.94
CA ALA A 19 25.13 -10.00 -33.69
C ALA A 19 24.21 -10.92 -32.89
N ILE A 20 24.78 -11.60 -31.89
CA ILE A 20 24.01 -12.23 -30.83
C ILE A 20 23.39 -11.07 -30.05
N GLY A 21 22.14 -10.75 -30.37
CA GLY A 21 21.36 -9.80 -29.59
C GLY A 21 21.31 -10.30 -28.15
N SER A 22 21.94 -9.55 -27.24
CA SER A 22 21.72 -9.73 -25.81
C SER A 22 20.23 -9.54 -25.56
N ALA A 23 19.51 -10.64 -25.36
CA ALA A 23 18.17 -10.57 -24.79
C ALA A 23 18.30 -9.84 -23.45
N ALA A 24 17.58 -8.72 -23.32
CA ALA A 24 17.47 -8.03 -22.04
C ALA A 24 16.99 -9.04 -20.98
N PRO A 25 17.49 -8.96 -19.73
CA PRO A 25 16.93 -9.74 -18.64
C PRO A 25 15.40 -9.57 -18.63
N PRO A 26 14.61 -10.62 -18.36
CA PRO A 26 13.16 -10.46 -18.25
C PRO A 26 12.88 -9.36 -17.21
N ASP A 27 12.04 -8.39 -17.59
CA ASP A 27 11.56 -7.33 -16.70
C ASP A 27 11.12 -7.98 -15.39
N GLN A 28 11.84 -7.67 -14.31
CA GLN A 28 11.40 -8.00 -12.97
C GLN A 28 10.04 -7.34 -12.82
N THR A 29 8.99 -8.15 -12.82
CA THR A 29 7.61 -7.64 -12.80
C THR A 29 7.38 -7.05 -11.42
N THR A 30 7.66 -5.76 -11.26
CA THR A 30 7.44 -5.04 -10.00
C THR A 30 5.97 -5.15 -9.65
N VAL A 31 5.68 -5.68 -8.46
CA VAL A 31 4.31 -5.77 -7.96
C VAL A 31 3.79 -4.33 -7.78
N PRO A 32 2.67 -3.93 -8.41
CA PRO A 32 2.17 -2.58 -8.30
C PRO A 32 1.65 -2.28 -6.89
N ALA A 33 1.66 -1.00 -6.50
CA ALA A 33 1.02 -0.58 -5.25
C ALA A 33 -0.49 -0.88 -5.29
N CYS A 34 -1.07 -1.23 -4.14
CA CYS A 34 -2.49 -1.48 -4.04
C CYS A 34 -3.29 -0.19 -4.25
N ASP A 35 -4.25 -0.24 -5.17
CA ASP A 35 -5.25 0.80 -5.34
C ASP A 35 -6.42 0.59 -4.37
N GLY A 36 -7.06 1.68 -3.92
CA GLY A 36 -8.22 1.61 -3.04
C GLY A 36 -9.36 0.76 -3.60
N SER A 37 -9.57 0.74 -4.92
CA SER A 37 -10.60 -0.09 -5.55
C SER A 37 -10.36 -1.60 -5.43
N GLN A 38 -9.11 -2.02 -5.18
CA GLN A 38 -8.76 -3.43 -5.00
C GLN A 38 -9.03 -3.92 -3.58
N LEU A 39 -9.17 -3.01 -2.61
CA LEU A 39 -9.22 -3.35 -1.19
C LEU A 39 -10.62 -3.25 -0.59
N LYS A 40 -10.89 -4.12 0.38
CA LYS A 40 -12.03 -3.99 1.30
C LYS A 40 -11.54 -4.03 2.74
N GLY A 41 -12.10 -3.15 3.56
CA GLY A 41 -11.78 -3.04 4.98
C GLY A 41 -12.83 -3.69 5.87
N GLU A 42 -12.37 -4.42 6.89
CA GLU A 42 -13.17 -4.93 7.98
C GLU A 42 -12.52 -4.60 9.33
N PHE A 43 -13.32 -4.17 10.29
CA PHE A 43 -12.82 -3.87 11.63
C PHE A 43 -12.91 -5.08 12.56
N ARG A 44 -11.88 -5.26 13.38
CA ARG A 44 -11.69 -6.39 14.29
C ARG A 44 -11.10 -5.92 15.62
N ASP A 45 -11.26 -6.74 16.65
CA ASP A 45 -10.52 -6.65 17.92
C ASP A 45 -10.57 -5.26 18.58
N ARG A 46 -11.78 -4.72 18.76
CA ARG A 46 -11.98 -3.47 19.49
C ARG A 46 -11.70 -3.66 20.97
N SER A 47 -10.83 -2.83 21.53
CA SER A 47 -10.66 -2.70 22.98
C SER A 47 -10.76 -1.23 23.40
N SER A 48 -11.08 -1.03 24.67
CA SER A 48 -11.09 0.29 25.30
C SER A 48 -10.67 0.17 26.75
N GLU A 49 -9.69 0.95 27.16
CA GLU A 49 -9.12 0.93 28.51
C GLU A 49 -8.62 2.33 28.86
N GLY A 50 -8.83 2.79 30.10
CA GLY A 50 -8.23 4.04 30.57
C GLY A 50 -8.70 5.34 29.90
N GLY A 51 -9.65 5.28 28.94
CA GLY A 51 -10.01 6.43 28.10
C GLY A 51 -9.49 6.35 26.68
N ASP A 52 -8.73 5.33 26.37
CA ASP A 52 -8.22 5.02 25.05
C ASP A 52 -9.13 4.00 24.37
N ALA A 53 -9.24 4.09 23.05
CA ALA A 53 -9.91 3.10 22.23
C ALA A 53 -9.00 2.66 21.09
N TYR A 54 -8.90 1.34 20.93
CA TYR A 54 -8.08 0.69 19.91
C TYR A 54 -8.95 -0.18 19.02
N ILE A 55 -8.58 -0.25 17.74
CA ILE A 55 -9.19 -1.20 16.82
C ILE A 55 -8.23 -1.58 15.70
N ILE A 56 -8.41 -2.78 15.15
CA ILE A 56 -7.67 -3.25 13.97
C ILE A 56 -8.56 -3.11 12.74
N LEU A 57 -8.03 -2.45 11.71
CA LEU A 57 -8.56 -2.51 10.36
C LEU A 57 -7.82 -3.60 9.59
N ARG A 58 -8.54 -4.66 9.22
CA ARG A 58 -8.05 -5.68 8.29
C ARG A 58 -8.46 -5.33 6.88
N SER A 59 -7.49 -5.22 5.99
CA SER A 59 -7.66 -4.88 4.59
C SER A 59 -7.39 -6.10 3.73
N ARG A 60 -8.38 -6.49 2.92
CA ARG A 60 -8.30 -7.65 2.03
C ARG A 60 -8.15 -7.21 0.59
N ASN A 61 -7.20 -7.81 -0.14
CA ASN A 61 -7.17 -7.70 -1.60
C ASN A 61 -8.31 -8.54 -2.19
N THR A 62 -9.28 -7.86 -2.79
CA THR A 62 -10.46 -8.46 -3.43
C THR A 62 -10.39 -8.46 -4.95
N SER A 63 -9.29 -7.97 -5.51
CA SER A 63 -9.02 -8.04 -6.94
C SER A 63 -8.44 -9.41 -7.33
N THR A 64 -8.30 -9.65 -8.64
CA THR A 64 -7.70 -10.87 -9.19
C THR A 64 -6.20 -10.74 -9.43
N THR A 65 -5.59 -9.60 -9.09
CA THR A 65 -4.17 -9.33 -9.28
C THR A 65 -3.48 -9.07 -7.95
N PRO A 66 -2.20 -9.46 -7.79
CA PRO A 66 -1.44 -9.09 -6.61
C PRO A 66 -1.15 -7.59 -6.57
N CYS A 67 -0.94 -7.07 -5.36
CA CYS A 67 -0.50 -5.70 -5.15
C CYS A 67 0.34 -5.58 -3.86
N ALA A 68 1.01 -4.44 -3.67
CA ALA A 68 1.84 -4.17 -2.51
C ALA A 68 1.33 -2.97 -1.70
N LEU A 69 1.40 -3.06 -0.37
CA LEU A 69 1.20 -1.95 0.56
C LEU A 69 2.54 -1.58 1.18
N ASN A 70 2.95 -0.32 1.01
CA ASN A 70 4.16 0.21 1.64
C ASN A 70 3.89 1.64 2.12
N GLY A 71 3.57 1.78 3.40
CA GLY A 71 3.30 3.08 4.00
C GLY A 71 2.19 3.06 5.04
N TYR A 72 1.82 4.25 5.47
CA TYR A 72 0.69 4.45 6.36
C TYR A 72 -0.62 4.59 5.59
N GLY A 73 -0.62 5.32 4.47
CA GLY A 73 -1.84 5.78 3.82
C GLY A 73 -2.58 6.83 4.67
N ASP A 74 -3.66 7.36 4.14
CA ASP A 74 -4.48 8.37 4.81
C ASP A 74 -5.81 7.78 5.30
N LEU A 75 -6.40 8.44 6.29
CA LEU A 75 -7.70 8.08 6.84
C LEU A 75 -8.53 9.33 7.13
N GLN A 76 -9.84 9.19 6.96
CA GLN A 76 -10.81 10.24 7.24
C GLN A 76 -12.06 9.62 7.86
N LEU A 77 -12.31 9.87 9.14
CA LEU A 77 -13.56 9.45 9.77
C LEU A 77 -14.74 10.23 9.21
N ILE A 78 -15.86 9.53 9.08
CA ILE A 78 -17.11 10.10 8.58
C ILE A 78 -18.30 9.72 9.45
N THR A 79 -19.29 10.62 9.47
CA THR A 79 -20.59 10.41 10.11
C THR A 79 -21.49 9.48 9.30
N GLY A 80 -22.63 9.10 9.89
CA GLY A 80 -23.67 8.32 9.18
C GLY A 80 -24.23 9.04 7.94
N ALA A 81 -24.18 10.38 7.93
CA ALA A 81 -24.57 11.22 6.80
C ALA A 81 -23.46 11.37 5.74
N GLY A 82 -22.28 10.79 5.97
CA GLY A 82 -21.12 10.89 5.06
C GLY A 82 -20.29 12.16 5.20
N THR A 83 -20.60 13.02 6.19
CA THR A 83 -19.82 14.22 6.50
C THR A 83 -18.50 13.84 7.17
N TYR A 84 -17.43 14.58 6.89
CA TYR A 84 -16.13 14.34 7.51
C TYR A 84 -16.10 14.85 8.95
N ASN A 85 -15.52 14.05 9.84
CA ASN A 85 -15.19 14.48 11.19
C ASN A 85 -13.85 15.21 11.18
N ARG A 86 -13.70 16.21 12.05
CA ARG A 86 -12.50 17.05 12.11
C ARG A 86 -11.40 16.36 12.93
N THR A 87 -11.00 15.19 12.45
CA THR A 87 -9.94 14.38 13.03
C THR A 87 -8.72 14.41 12.14
N ASN A 88 -7.55 14.59 12.75
CA ASN A 88 -6.25 14.53 12.09
C ASN A 88 -5.66 13.13 12.24
N ALA A 89 -5.34 12.49 11.12
CA ALA A 89 -4.64 11.22 11.10
C ALA A 89 -3.15 11.43 11.43
N VAL A 90 -2.61 10.70 12.41
CA VAL A 90 -1.21 10.79 12.82
C VAL A 90 -0.54 9.42 12.74
N PRO A 91 0.49 9.26 11.90
CA PRO A 91 1.22 8.01 11.81
C PRO A 91 2.06 7.77 13.08
N THR A 92 2.06 6.53 13.57
CA THR A 92 2.86 6.12 14.73
C THR A 92 3.88 5.04 14.37
N ALA A 93 5.00 5.00 15.10
CA ALA A 93 6.01 3.96 14.94
C ALA A 93 5.44 2.53 15.16
N PRO A 94 6.07 1.49 14.59
CA PRO A 94 7.24 1.52 13.70
C PRO A 94 6.92 2.04 12.29
N GLY A 95 7.98 2.36 11.53
CA GLY A 95 7.87 2.73 10.12
C GLY A 95 7.33 1.61 9.23
N PRO A 96 6.89 1.93 8.00
CA PRO A 96 6.31 0.96 7.09
C PRO A 96 7.33 -0.07 6.62
N THR A 97 6.82 -1.28 6.41
CA THR A 97 7.49 -2.34 5.67
C THR A 97 6.61 -2.70 4.49
N GLU A 98 7.23 -3.14 3.39
CA GLU A 98 6.46 -3.54 2.21
C GLU A 98 5.75 -4.88 2.46
N ILE A 99 4.47 -4.93 2.13
CA ILE A 99 3.61 -6.10 2.30
C ILE A 99 3.02 -6.44 0.95
N TYR A 100 3.31 -7.64 0.47
CA TYR A 100 2.69 -8.23 -0.70
C TYR A 100 1.33 -8.85 -0.33
N LEU A 101 0.31 -8.57 -1.14
CA LEU A 101 -1.02 -9.15 -1.01
C LEU A 101 -1.42 -9.86 -2.31
N ALA A 102 -1.42 -11.19 -2.31
CA ALA A 102 -2.08 -11.96 -3.37
C ALA A 102 -3.60 -11.74 -3.34
N PRO A 103 -4.34 -12.13 -4.39
CA PRO A 103 -5.80 -12.18 -4.35
C PRO A 103 -6.31 -12.95 -3.13
N GLY A 104 -7.10 -12.29 -2.30
CA GLY A 104 -7.65 -12.85 -1.07
C GLY A 104 -6.80 -12.62 0.18
N ASP A 105 -5.53 -12.26 0.07
CA ASP A 105 -4.66 -11.99 1.23
C ASP A 105 -5.10 -10.74 2.00
N THR A 106 -4.64 -10.65 3.25
CA THR A 106 -4.97 -9.55 4.15
C THR A 106 -3.74 -8.92 4.79
N ALA A 107 -3.82 -7.62 5.04
CA ALA A 107 -2.93 -6.86 5.91
C ALA A 107 -3.74 -6.15 6.99
N ASP A 108 -3.16 -6.01 8.17
CA ASP A 108 -3.78 -5.36 9.30
C ASP A 108 -3.13 -3.97 9.54
N LYS A 109 -3.90 -3.06 10.12
CA LYS A 109 -3.43 -1.74 10.58
C LYS A 109 -4.15 -1.38 11.87
N LYS A 110 -3.43 -0.86 12.85
CA LYS A 110 -3.99 -0.47 14.16
C LYS A 110 -4.37 1.00 14.16
N PHE A 111 -5.50 1.29 14.78
CA PHE A 111 -6.08 2.61 14.98
C PHE A 111 -6.20 2.84 16.49
N HIS A 112 -5.93 4.07 16.92
CA HIS A 112 -6.02 4.50 18.30
C HIS A 112 -6.63 5.91 18.38
N TRP A 113 -7.57 6.11 19.30
CA TRP A 113 -8.13 7.43 19.58
C TRP A 113 -8.54 7.56 21.05
N LEU A 114 -8.58 8.80 21.53
CA LEU A 114 -9.01 9.14 22.88
C LEU A 114 -10.54 9.31 22.95
N LEU A 115 -11.12 8.89 24.08
CA LEU A 115 -12.55 8.98 24.38
C LEU A 115 -12.92 10.20 25.24
N TYR A 116 -11.94 10.86 25.86
CA TYR A 116 -12.13 11.98 26.79
C TYR A 116 -11.63 13.32 26.22
N GLY A 117 -12.12 14.43 26.79
CA GLY A 117 -11.84 15.79 26.30
C GLY A 117 -12.84 16.28 25.25
N CYS A 118 -13.90 15.49 25.05
CA CYS A 118 -14.88 15.69 24.03
C CYS A 118 -15.84 16.88 24.34
N HIS A 119 -16.02 17.83 23.42
CA HIS A 119 -16.95 18.96 23.55
C HIS A 119 -18.36 18.61 23.04
N GLU A 120 -19.39 19.38 23.44
CA GLU A 120 -20.81 19.06 23.20
C GLU A 120 -21.21 18.93 21.71
N PHE A 121 -20.40 19.43 20.76
CA PHE A 121 -20.71 19.49 19.33
C PHE A 121 -20.14 18.34 18.49
N GLU A 122 -19.70 17.27 19.13
CA GLU A 122 -19.01 16.20 18.41
C GLU A 122 -19.94 15.22 17.72
N HIS A 123 -19.45 14.76 16.57
CA HIS A 123 -20.18 13.90 15.67
C HIS A 123 -19.91 12.43 15.96
N VAL A 124 -20.95 11.61 15.80
CA VAL A 124 -20.81 10.16 15.84
C VAL A 124 -20.18 9.68 14.54
N SER A 125 -19.02 9.03 14.62
CA SER A 125 -18.38 8.41 13.45
C SER A 125 -18.91 7.00 13.26
N SER A 126 -19.29 6.68 12.01
CA SER A 126 -19.85 5.37 11.64
C SER A 126 -19.08 4.66 10.52
N ALA A 127 -18.06 5.32 9.96
CA ALA A 127 -17.15 4.70 9.02
C ALA A 127 -15.85 5.52 8.91
N VAL A 128 -14.90 4.96 8.16
CA VAL A 128 -13.67 5.64 7.75
C VAL A 128 -13.47 5.47 6.25
N TRP A 129 -13.10 6.55 5.57
CA TRP A 129 -12.47 6.46 4.27
C TRP A 129 -10.99 6.20 4.44
N VAL A 130 -10.47 5.19 3.74
CA VAL A 130 -9.06 4.84 3.78
C VAL A 130 -8.48 4.94 2.38
N THR A 131 -7.41 5.71 2.26
CA THR A 131 -6.63 5.85 1.04
C THR A 131 -5.35 5.03 1.23
N PRO A 132 -5.13 3.93 0.49
CA PRO A 132 -3.89 3.17 0.57
C PRO A 132 -2.67 4.05 0.27
N PRO A 133 -1.47 3.66 0.74
CA PRO A 133 -0.24 4.37 0.40
C PRO A 133 -0.10 4.52 -1.11
N THR A 134 0.24 5.72 -1.57
CA THR A 134 0.43 6.09 -3.00
C THR A 134 -0.82 6.03 -3.90
N SER A 135 -1.96 5.54 -3.40
CA SER A 135 -3.22 5.51 -4.16
C SER A 135 -3.92 6.87 -4.10
N THR A 136 -4.68 7.19 -5.15
CA THR A 136 -5.59 8.34 -5.20
C THR A 136 -7.05 7.94 -5.00
N THR A 137 -7.31 6.63 -4.91
CA THR A 137 -8.64 6.10 -4.65
C THR A 137 -8.74 5.61 -3.21
N ARG A 138 -9.97 5.43 -2.75
CA ARG A 138 -10.28 5.09 -1.35
C ARG A 138 -11.26 3.94 -1.27
N TYR A 139 -11.16 3.17 -0.20
CA TYR A 139 -12.17 2.21 0.19
C TYR A 139 -12.80 2.59 1.53
N LEU A 140 -14.01 2.10 1.76
CA LEU A 140 -14.77 2.38 2.97
C LEU A 140 -14.58 1.23 3.97
N GLY A 141 -14.10 1.55 5.17
CA GLY A 141 -14.19 0.68 6.33
C GLY A 141 -15.40 1.09 7.18
N ARG A 142 -16.42 0.24 7.29
CA ARG A 142 -17.60 0.54 8.12
C ARG A 142 -17.38 0.09 9.56
N PHE A 143 -17.56 1.00 10.50
CA PHE A 143 -17.48 0.71 11.93
C PHE A 143 -18.09 1.82 12.78
N VAL A 144 -18.79 1.45 13.85
CA VAL A 144 -19.38 2.42 14.78
C VAL A 144 -18.34 2.78 15.84
N PHE A 145 -17.54 3.81 15.56
CA PHE A 145 -16.54 4.32 16.49
C PHE A 145 -17.21 4.97 17.72
N GLY A 146 -18.43 5.46 17.56
CA GLY A 146 -19.14 6.22 18.58
C GLY A 146 -18.81 7.71 18.44
N ARG A 147 -18.87 8.44 19.55
CA ARG A 147 -18.38 9.83 19.59
C ARG A 147 -16.87 9.81 19.45
N VAL A 148 -16.35 10.63 18.55
CA VAL A 148 -14.92 10.83 18.37
C VAL A 148 -14.69 12.32 18.51
N CYS A 149 -13.77 12.71 19.40
CA CYS A 149 -13.50 14.11 19.61
C CYS A 149 -12.83 14.74 18.38
N ASP A 150 -13.02 16.04 18.19
CA ASP A 150 -12.11 16.81 17.34
C ASP A 150 -10.69 16.61 17.90
N GLY A 151 -9.74 16.17 17.08
CA GLY A 151 -8.45 15.74 17.60
C GLY A 151 -7.66 14.82 16.69
N PHE A 152 -6.92 13.88 17.27
CA PHE A 152 -6.02 13.00 16.54
C PHE A 152 -6.51 11.55 16.54
N ILE A 153 -6.30 10.88 15.42
CA ILE A 153 -6.39 9.43 15.31
C ILE A 153 -5.00 8.95 14.99
N GLU A 154 -4.42 8.25 15.94
CA GLU A 154 -3.15 7.60 15.75
C GLU A 154 -3.33 6.31 14.96
N HIS A 155 -2.40 6.03 14.06
CA HIS A 155 -2.46 4.83 13.27
C HIS A 155 -1.09 4.29 12.86
N SER A 156 -0.96 2.96 12.90
CA SER A 156 0.26 2.29 12.46
C SER A 156 0.42 2.32 10.94
N ALA A 157 1.58 1.90 10.43
CA ALA A 157 1.67 1.39 9.08
C ALA A 157 0.86 0.08 8.95
N TYR A 158 0.65 -0.39 7.71
CA TYR A 158 0.17 -1.75 7.50
C TYR A 158 1.21 -2.76 7.99
N TYR A 159 0.75 -3.89 8.50
CA TYR A 159 1.56 -5.04 8.90
C TYR A 159 0.88 -6.36 8.46
N PRO A 160 1.65 -7.45 8.26
CA PRO A 160 1.06 -8.75 7.90
C PRO A 160 0.04 -9.20 8.94
N THR A 161 -1.11 -9.71 8.47
CA THR A 161 -2.08 -10.35 9.36
C THR A 161 -1.45 -11.58 10.04
N PRO A 162 -1.51 -11.72 11.38
CA PRO A 162 -0.98 -12.90 12.05
C PRO A 162 -1.67 -14.19 11.57
N THR A 163 -0.89 -15.19 11.19
CA THR A 163 -1.41 -16.55 10.93
C THR A 163 -1.78 -17.19 12.26
N SER A 164 -3.02 -17.68 12.36
CA SER A 164 -3.54 -18.40 13.54
C SER A 164 -2.89 -19.76 13.73
#